data_AF-A0A7I8CXC2-F1
#
_entry.id   AF-A0A7I8CXC2-F1
#
_cell.length_a   1.000
_cell.length_b   1.000
_cell.length_c   1.000
_cell.angle_alpha   90.00
_cell.angle_beta   90.00
_cell.angle_gamma   90.00
#
_symmetry.space_group_name_H-M   'P 1'
#
loop_
_entity.id
_entity.type
_entity.pdbx_description
1 polymer ?
#
loop_
_entity_poly.entity_id
_entity_poly.type
_entity_poly.pdbx_seq_one_letter_code
_entity_poly.pdbx_strand_id
1 'polypeptide(L)'
;MTLATLDLNREDHDAYYLGYADGVLWPVFHYRLDLANFDTRFAAGYRRVNRLFAQKLLLLLKPDDLVWVHDYHLIPLAAELRALGCGNRIGFFLHIPMPPRLIMAAIPEQGRCKRYCRHAS
;
A
#
# COMPACT_ATOMS: atom_id res chain seq x y z
N MET A 1 14.70 -19.81 7.05
CA MET A 1 14.07 -18.59 6.48
C MET A 1 13.29 -19.02 5.26
N THR A 2 11.98 -18.82 5.24
CA THR A 2 11.13 -19.14 4.09
C THR A 2 10.93 -17.86 3.30
N LEU A 3 11.17 -17.91 1.99
CA LEU A 3 10.92 -16.81 1.08
C LEU A 3 9.70 -17.16 0.22
N ALA A 4 8.71 -16.28 0.22
CA ALA A 4 7.57 -16.35 -0.69
C ALA A 4 7.59 -15.09 -1.57
N THR A 5 7.68 -15.28 -2.88
CA THR A 5 7.66 -14.20 -3.87
C THR A 5 6.36 -14.22 -4.65
N LEU A 6 5.99 -13.06 -5.19
CA LEU A 6 4.82 -12.89 -6.03
C LEU A 6 5.25 -12.14 -7.30
N ASP A 7 5.06 -12.78 -8.44
CA ASP A 7 5.30 -12.16 -9.74
C ASP A 7 4.12 -11.26 -10.11
N LEU A 8 4.43 -10.07 -10.61
CA LEU A 8 3.46 -9.15 -11.17
C LEU A 8 3.54 -9.21 -12.69
N ASN A 9 2.38 -9.22 -13.35
CA ASN A 9 2.34 -8.99 -14.78
C ASN A 9 2.69 -7.52 -15.07
N ARG A 10 3.00 -7.23 -16.34
CA ARG A 10 3.45 -5.89 -16.76
C ARG A 10 2.42 -4.80 -16.48
N GLU A 11 1.13 -5.07 -16.68
CA GLU A 11 0.06 -4.10 -16.43
C GLU A 11 -0.01 -3.72 -14.94
N ASP A 12 0.07 -4.71 -14.06
CA ASP A 12 0.08 -4.52 -12.62
C ASP A 12 1.33 -3.79 -12.17
N HIS A 13 2.50 -4.18 -12.67
CA HIS A 13 3.76 -3.49 -12.40
C HIS A 13 3.67 -2.01 -12.78
N ASP A 14 3.21 -1.71 -14.00
CA ASP A 14 3.15 -0.34 -14.51
C ASP A 14 2.12 0.51 -13.75
N ALA A 15 0.95 -0.04 -13.40
CA ALA A 15 -0.07 0.70 -12.67
C ALA A 15 0.25 0.89 -11.18
N TYR A 16 0.84 -0.12 -10.53
CA TYR A 16 1.17 -0.11 -9.09
C TYR A 16 2.49 0.61 -8.81
N TYR A 17 3.58 0.16 -9.44
CA TYR A 17 4.93 0.58 -9.10
C TYR A 17 5.23 1.92 -9.77
N LEU A 18 5.25 1.95 -11.10
CA LEU A 18 5.55 3.16 -11.87
C LEU A 18 4.44 4.20 -11.78
N GLY A 19 3.18 3.75 -11.72
CA GLY A 19 2.00 4.60 -11.69
C GLY A 19 1.75 5.22 -10.33
N TYR A 20 1.15 4.46 -9.40
CA TYR A 20 0.69 5.05 -8.15
C TYR A 20 1.80 5.24 -7.12
N ALA A 21 2.66 4.24 -6.92
CA ALA A 21 3.71 4.32 -5.92
C ALA A 21 4.71 5.42 -6.28
N ASP A 22 5.33 5.36 -7.45
CA ASP A 22 6.38 6.31 -7.83
C ASP A 22 5.85 7.55 -8.54
N GLY A 23 4.71 7.46 -9.24
CA GLY A 23 4.10 8.61 -9.92
C GLY A 23 3.20 9.46 -9.03
N VAL A 24 2.68 8.94 -7.91
CA VAL A 24 1.77 9.69 -7.02
C VAL A 24 2.28 9.77 -5.58
N LEU A 25 2.52 8.64 -4.93
CA LEU A 25 2.87 8.62 -3.50
C LEU A 25 4.26 9.21 -3.27
N TRP A 26 5.26 8.76 -4.01
CA TRP A 26 6.64 9.21 -3.84
C TRP A 26 6.77 10.73 -4.00
N PRO A 27 6.27 11.38 -5.08
CA PRO A 27 6.40 12.82 -5.24
C PRO A 27 5.67 13.60 -4.14
N VAL A 28 4.46 13.18 -3.78
CA VAL A 28 3.68 13.86 -2.73
C VAL A 28 4.37 13.75 -1.37
N PHE A 29 4.90 12.59 -1.02
CA PHE A 29 5.56 12.37 0.27
C PHE A 29 6.91 13.10 0.35
N HIS A 30 7.53 13.38 -0.81
CA HIS A 30 8.74 14.18 -0.94
C HIS A 30 8.47 15.67 -1.24
N TYR A 31 7.23 16.15 -1.08
CA TYR A 31 6.85 17.54 -1.31
C TYR A 31 7.08 18.05 -2.74
N ARG A 32 7.14 17.13 -3.71
CA ARG A 32 7.31 17.35 -5.15
C ARG A 32 5.99 17.20 -5.89
N LEU A 33 4.99 17.97 -5.47
CA LEU A 33 3.66 17.99 -6.11
C LEU A 33 3.72 18.33 -7.60
N ASP A 34 4.75 19.06 -8.03
CA ASP A 34 5.05 19.37 -9.43
C ASP A 34 5.30 18.13 -10.30
N LEU A 35 5.73 17.02 -9.69
CA LEU A 35 6.01 15.76 -10.38
C LEU A 35 4.88 14.73 -10.23
N ALA A 36 3.84 15.03 -9.44
CA ALA A 36 2.79 14.07 -9.12
C ALA A 36 1.81 13.90 -10.30
N ASN A 37 1.64 12.66 -10.76
CA ASN A 37 0.71 12.29 -11.82
C ASN A 37 -0.57 11.66 -11.23
N PHE A 38 -1.57 12.48 -10.94
CA PHE A 38 -2.83 12.05 -10.31
C PHE A 38 -3.81 11.31 -11.23
N ASP A 39 -3.33 10.43 -12.10
CA ASP A 39 -4.19 9.57 -12.90
C ASP A 39 -4.92 8.55 -12.01
N THR A 40 -6.24 8.66 -11.96
CA THR A 40 -7.09 7.80 -11.14
C THR A 40 -7.02 6.32 -11.51
N ARG A 41 -6.56 5.98 -12.72
CA ARG A 41 -6.38 4.59 -13.18
C ARG A 41 -5.30 3.88 -12.35
N PHE A 42 -4.25 4.59 -11.94
CA PHE A 42 -3.18 4.01 -11.14
C PHE A 42 -3.64 3.60 -9.74
N ALA A 43 -4.57 4.34 -9.14
CA ALA A 43 -5.13 4.01 -7.84
C ALA A 43 -5.85 2.64 -7.83
N ALA A 44 -6.55 2.31 -8.93
CA ALA A 44 -7.20 1.01 -9.08
C ALA A 44 -6.18 -0.13 -9.17
N GLY A 45 -5.12 0.03 -9.98
CA GLY A 45 -4.01 -0.93 -10.06
C GLY A 45 -3.29 -1.13 -8.73
N TYR A 46 -3.04 -0.03 -8.01
CA TYR A 46 -2.39 -0.06 -6.71
C TYR A 46 -3.15 -0.89 -5.66
N ARG A 47 -4.47 -0.73 -5.60
CA ARG A 47 -5.33 -1.54 -4.73
C ARG A 47 -5.43 -2.98 -5.18
N ARG A 48 -5.57 -3.22 -6.49
CA ARG A 48 -5.63 -4.56 -7.07
C ARG A 48 -4.40 -5.40 -6.67
N VAL A 49 -3.21 -4.82 -6.80
CA VAL A 49 -1.96 -5.46 -6.39
C VAL A 49 -1.90 -5.69 -4.88
N ASN A 50 -2.25 -4.71 -4.05
CA ASN A 50 -2.30 -4.89 -2.59
C ASN A 50 -3.27 -5.99 -2.15
N ARG A 51 -4.43 -6.09 -2.82
CA ARG A 51 -5.40 -7.17 -2.57
C ARG A 51 -4.85 -8.54 -3.00
N LEU A 52 -4.12 -8.60 -4.12
CA LEU A 52 -3.44 -9.83 -4.55
C LEU A 52 -2.39 -10.27 -3.52
N PHE A 53 -1.58 -9.35 -3.00
CA PHE A 53 -0.65 -9.62 -1.89
C PHE A 53 -1.38 -10.16 -0.66
N ALA A 54 -2.48 -9.52 -0.24
CA ALA A 54 -3.27 -9.96 0.91
C ALA A 54 -3.83 -11.38 0.72
N GLN A 55 -4.39 -11.68 -0.46
CA GLN A 55 -4.94 -12.99 -0.79
C GLN A 55 -3.88 -14.09 -0.73
N LYS A 56 -2.68 -13.83 -1.24
CA LYS A 56 -1.60 -14.82 -1.27
C LYS A 56 -0.95 -14.99 0.09
N LEU A 57 -0.73 -13.89 0.82
CA LEU A 57 -0.17 -13.93 2.17
C LEU A 57 -1.09 -14.66 3.14
N LEU A 58 -2.40 -14.43 3.07
CA LEU A 58 -3.36 -15.05 4.00
C LEU A 58 -3.31 -16.58 3.99
N LEU A 59 -3.02 -17.19 2.84
CA LEU A 59 -2.88 -18.65 2.70
C LEU A 59 -1.64 -19.21 3.43
N LEU A 60 -0.68 -18.35 3.77
CA LEU A 60 0.58 -18.72 4.40
C LEU A 60 0.60 -18.39 5.90
N LEU A 61 -0.31 -17.52 6.36
CA LEU A 61 -0.35 -17.05 7.74
C LEU A 61 -0.93 -18.11 8.69
N LYS A 62 -0.30 -18.25 9.85
CA LYS A 62 -0.83 -18.98 11.01
C LYS A 62 -1.49 -17.99 11.98
N PRO A 63 -2.42 -18.45 12.85
CA PRO A 63 -3.16 -17.55 13.76
C PRO A 63 -2.29 -16.63 14.63
N ASP A 64 -1.14 -17.10 15.09
CA ASP A 64 -0.27 -16.36 16.02
C ASP A 64 0.84 -15.54 15.35
N ASP A 65 0.93 -15.59 14.01
CA ASP A 65 1.96 -14.87 13.27
C ASP A 65 1.82 -13.35 13.43
N LEU A 66 2.95 -12.66 13.44
CA LEU A 66 3.02 -11.21 13.41
C LEU A 66 3.39 -10.76 12.00
N VAL A 67 2.55 -9.91 11.41
CA VAL A 67 2.78 -9.34 10.09
C VAL A 67 3.43 -7.98 10.25
N TRP A 68 4.60 -7.77 9.66
CA TRP A 68 5.25 -6.46 9.62
C TRP A 68 5.33 -5.98 8.17
N VAL A 69 4.54 -4.96 7.86
CA VAL A 69 4.45 -4.36 6.52
C VAL A 69 5.42 -3.20 6.41
N HIS A 70 6.17 -3.16 5.31
CA HIS A 70 7.17 -2.15 5.06
C HIS A 70 6.81 -1.30 3.84
N ASP A 71 6.89 0.01 4.04
CA ASP A 71 6.93 1.06 3.04
C ASP A 71 5.62 1.43 2.32
N TYR A 72 5.67 2.58 1.63
CA TYR A 72 4.52 3.23 1.01
C TYR A 72 3.84 2.39 -0.08
N HIS A 73 4.53 1.41 -0.66
CA HIS A 73 4.00 0.50 -1.66
C HIS A 73 2.85 -0.37 -1.12
N LEU A 74 2.85 -0.66 0.18
CA LEU A 74 1.93 -1.62 0.81
C LEU A 74 0.97 -0.99 1.83
N ILE A 75 0.73 0.32 1.73
CA ILE A 75 -0.16 1.04 2.68
C ILE A 75 -1.53 0.34 2.82
N PRO A 76 -2.23 -0.09 1.75
CA PRO A 76 -3.52 -0.76 1.87
C PRO A 76 -3.48 -2.19 2.43
N LEU A 77 -2.32 -2.84 2.47
CA LEU A 77 -2.21 -4.29 2.70
C LEU A 77 -2.90 -4.73 4.00
N ALA A 78 -2.72 -3.99 5.10
CA ALA A 78 -3.35 -4.32 6.37
C ALA A 78 -4.88 -4.32 6.28
N ALA A 79 -5.46 -3.33 5.60
CA ALA A 79 -6.92 -3.27 5.45
C ALA A 79 -7.45 -4.34 4.50
N GLU A 80 -6.71 -4.69 3.44
CA GLU A 80 -7.06 -5.82 2.57
C GLU A 80 -7.03 -7.14 3.34
N LEU A 81 -6.02 -7.37 4.18
CA LEU A 81 -5.97 -8.54 5.08
C LEU A 81 -7.15 -8.59 6.05
N ARG A 82 -7.50 -7.45 6.67
CA ARG A 82 -8.68 -7.36 7.56
C ARG A 82 -9.99 -7.62 6.83
N ALA A 83 -10.13 -7.13 5.60
CA ALA A 83 -11.31 -7.38 4.76
C ALA A 83 -11.46 -8.88 4.39
N LEU A 84 -10.35 -9.63 4.37
CA LEU A 84 -10.34 -11.08 4.19
C LEU A 84 -10.48 -11.87 5.51
N GLY A 85 -10.69 -11.20 6.65
CA GLY A 85 -10.88 -11.84 7.95
C GLY A 85 -9.59 -12.17 8.72
N CYS A 86 -8.44 -11.63 8.32
CA CYS A 86 -7.19 -11.82 9.05
C CYS A 86 -7.27 -11.22 10.46
N GLY A 87 -7.02 -12.04 11.49
CA GLY A 87 -7.00 -11.63 12.90
C GLY A 87 -5.59 -11.34 13.46
N ASN A 88 -4.53 -11.60 12.70
CA ASN A 88 -3.14 -11.45 13.13
C ASN A 88 -2.80 -10.03 13.58
N ARG A 89 -1.79 -9.87 14.43
CA ARG A 89 -1.21 -8.55 14.70
C ARG A 89 -0.46 -8.06 13.46
N ILE A 90 -0.77 -6.85 13.01
CA ILE A 90 -0.17 -6.25 11.81
C ILE A 90 0.45 -4.92 12.22
N GLY A 91 1.76 -4.75 12.02
CA GLY A 91 2.46 -3.47 12.16
C GLY A 91 2.81 -2.89 10.79
N PHE A 92 2.91 -1.57 10.70
CA PHE A 92 3.32 -0.86 9.49
C PHE A 92 4.47 0.11 9.78
N PHE A 93 5.50 0.08 8.94
CA PHE A 93 6.63 1.01 9.02
C PHE A 93 6.83 1.71 7.67
N LEU A 94 6.77 3.05 7.68
CA LEU A 94 7.01 3.90 6.52
C LEU A 94 8.48 4.34 6.50
N HIS A 95 9.21 4.05 5.44
CA HIS A 95 10.63 4.40 5.34
C HIS A 95 10.87 5.82 4.83
N ILE A 96 9.92 6.35 4.05
CA ILE A 96 9.96 7.71 3.51
C ILE A 96 9.31 8.72 4.47
N PRO A 97 9.54 10.03 4.31
CA PRO A 97 8.92 11.05 5.16
C PRO A 97 7.39 10.98 5.12
N MET A 98 6.75 11.16 6.27
CA MET A 98 5.31 11.35 6.34
C MET A 98 4.97 12.82 6.01
N PRO A 99 4.23 13.11 4.92
CA PRO A 99 3.90 14.49 4.58
C PRO A 99 2.89 15.10 5.56
N PRO A 100 2.90 16.42 5.78
CA PRO A 100 1.91 17.12 6.57
C PRO A 100 0.52 16.91 5.98
N ARG A 101 -0.51 17.02 6.83
CA ARG A 101 -1.92 16.80 6.42
C ARG A 101 -2.34 17.63 5.21
N LEU A 102 -1.82 18.85 5.07
CA LEU A 102 -2.13 19.75 3.96
C LEU A 102 -1.61 19.20 2.62
N ILE A 103 -0.38 18.69 2.60
CA ILE A 103 0.24 18.11 1.40
C ILE A 103 -0.41 16.76 1.07
N MET A 104 -0.68 15.94 2.08
CA MET A 104 -1.41 14.69 1.89
C MET A 104 -2.81 14.92 1.31
N ALA A 105 -3.43 16.09 1.54
CA ALA A 105 -4.76 16.40 1.02
C ALA A 105 -4.81 16.52 -0.52
N ALA A 106 -3.66 16.70 -1.18
CA ALA A 106 -3.55 16.75 -2.63
C ALA A 106 -3.79 15.38 -3.29
N ILE A 107 -3.61 14.28 -2.56
CA ILE A 107 -3.92 12.94 -3.05
C ILE A 107 -5.46 12.81 -3.11
N PRO A 108 -6.07 12.54 -4.28
CA PRO A 108 -7.53 12.43 -4.41
C PRO A 108 -8.18 11.41 -3.48
N GLU A 109 -7.40 10.45 -2.98
CA GLU A 109 -7.83 9.35 -2.12
C GLU A 109 -7.28 9.41 -0.68
N GLN A 110 -6.79 10.58 -0.25
CA GLN A 110 -6.23 10.85 1.08
C GLN A 110 -7.06 10.30 2.26
N GLY A 111 -8.39 10.33 2.16
CA GLY A 111 -9.28 9.80 3.19
C GLY A 111 -9.12 8.29 3.44
N ARG A 112 -8.72 7.54 2.40
CA ARG A 112 -8.50 6.08 2.46
C ARG A 112 -7.13 5.74 3.00
N CYS A 113 -6.06 6.47 2.65
CA CYS A 113 -4.73 6.27 3.23
C CYS A 113 -4.75 6.32 4.76
N LYS A 114 -5.42 7.32 5.35
CA LYS A 114 -5.59 7.40 6.82
C LYS A 114 -6.41 6.25 7.40
N ARG A 115 -7.36 5.71 6.62
CA ARG A 115 -8.14 4.54 7.03
C ARG A 115 -7.28 3.27 6.99
N TYR A 116 -6.38 3.14 6.03
CA TYR A 116 -5.50 1.98 5.90
C TYR A 116 -4.52 1.84 7.08
N CYS A 117 -3.87 2.93 7.50
CA CYS A 117 -2.94 2.87 8.63
C CYS A 117 -3.62 2.49 9.96
N ARG A 118 -4.92 2.74 10.13
CA ARG A 118 -5.68 2.35 11.33
C ARG A 118 -5.89 0.83 11.47
N HIS A 119 -5.68 0.06 10.41
CA HIS A 119 -5.83 -1.41 10.44
C HIS A 119 -4.52 -2.13 10.80
N ALA A 120 -3.42 -1.37 10.87
CA ALA A 120 -2.07 -1.84 11.23
C ALA A 120 -1.70 -1.45 12.67
N SER A 121 -2.70 -1.30 13.54
CA SER A 121 -2.56 -0.95 14.97
C SER A 121 -3.17 -2.04 15.83
#